data_AF-A0A957XEV5-F1
#
_entry.id   AF-A0A957XEV5-F1
#
_cell.length_a   1.000
_cell.length_b   1.000
_cell.length_c   1.000
_cell.angle_alpha   90.00
_cell.angle_beta   90.00
_cell.angle_gamma   90.00
#
_symmetry.space_group_name_H-M   'P 1'
#
loop_
_entity.id
_entity.type
_entity.pdbx_description
1 polymer ?
#
loop_
_entity_poly.entity_id
_entity_poly.type
_entity_poly.pdbx_seq_one_letter_code
_entity_poly.pdbx_strand_id
1 'polypeptide(L)' 'MHIRDILADIHALEEELLDFERKFGIRSETFYAAYASGEEPEDDSWVLDFGEWASVYRTWLTRQAEYRDEKRM' A
#
# COMPACT_ATOMS: atom_id res chain seq x y z
N MET A 1 -9.13 14.15 14.09
CA MET A 1 -8.74 14.03 12.67
C MET A 1 -10.03 14.11 11.87
N HIS A 2 -10.14 14.93 10.82
CA HIS A 2 -11.38 14.96 10.04
C HIS A 2 -11.39 13.82 9.02
N ILE A 3 -12.54 13.18 8.83
CA ILE A 3 -12.72 12.10 7.84
C ILE A 3 -12.27 12.48 6.41
N ARG A 4 -12.32 13.77 6.07
CA ARG A 4 -11.85 14.32 4.78
C ARG A 4 -10.33 14.28 4.65
N ASP A 5 -9.61 14.46 5.75
CA ASP A 5 -8.14 14.38 5.79
C ASP A 5 -7.71 12.92 5.62
N ILE A 6 -8.39 11.99 6.30
CA ILE A 6 -8.13 10.55 6.16
C ILE A 6 -8.38 10.10 4.72
N LEU A 7 -9.45 10.60 4.09
CA LEU A 7 -9.74 10.29 2.69
C LEU A 7 -8.66 10.85 1.75
N ALA A 8 -8.18 12.07 1.97
CA ALA A 8 -7.09 12.65 1.19
C ALA A 8 -5.79 11.86 1.34
N ASP A 9 -5.46 11.43 2.57
CA ASP A 9 -4.32 10.56 2.84
C ASP A 9 -4.44 9.22 2.10
N ILE A 10 -5.62 8.59 2.13
CA ILE A 10 -5.87 7.33 1.41
C ILE A 10 -5.60 7.51 -0.07
N HIS A 11 -6.11 8.57 -0.68
CA HIS A 11 -5.94 8.82 -2.12
C HIS A 11 -4.47 9.08 -2.49
N ALA A 12 -3.73 9.82 -1.66
CA ALA A 12 -2.30 10.04 -1.89
C ALA A 12 -1.52 8.72 -1.84
N LEU A 13 -1.81 7.86 -0.85
CA LEU A 13 -1.20 6.54 -0.74
C LEU A 13 -1.56 5.62 -1.91
N GLU A 14 -2.77 5.72 -2.45
CA GLU A 14 -3.18 4.97 -3.65
C GLU A 14 -2.41 5.40 -4.90
N GLU A 15 -2.13 6.69 -5.06
CA GLU A 15 -1.27 7.18 -6.15
C GLU A 15 0.15 6.64 -6.03
N GLU A 16 0.73 6.64 -4.83
CA GLU A 16 2.06 6.06 -4.58
C GLU A 16 2.09 4.56 -4.89
N LEU A 17 1.08 3.80 -4.44
CA LEU A 17 0.94 2.38 -4.75
C LEU A 17 0.84 2.14 -6.26
N LEU A 18 0.08 2.96 -6.99
CA LEU A 18 -0.01 2.87 -8.45
C LEU A 18 1.32 3.09 -9.17
N ASP A 19 2.17 3.98 -8.66
CA ASP A 19 3.50 4.19 -9.23
C ASP A 19 4.41 2.98 -9.01
N PHE A 20 4.31 2.31 -7.87
CA PHE A 20 4.96 1.00 -7.66
C PHE A 20 4.40 -0.05 -8.63
N GLU A 21 3.08 -0.14 -8.82
CA GLU A 21 2.47 -1.10 -9.76
C GLU A 21 2.93 -0.87 -11.20
N ARG A 22 3.10 0.40 -11.61
CA ARG A 22 3.65 0.73 -12.93
C ARG A 22 5.13 0.38 -13.04
N LYS A 23 5.90 0.54 -11.97
CA LYS A 23 7.33 0.22 -11.92
C LYS A 23 7.57 -1.29 -11.98
N PHE A 24 6.80 -2.07 -11.22
CA PHE A 24 6.93 -3.52 -11.15
C PHE A 24 6.13 -4.25 -12.23
N GLY A 25 5.11 -3.61 -12.81
CA GLY A 25 4.20 -4.23 -13.78
C GLY A 25 3.22 -5.24 -13.15
N ILE A 26 3.11 -5.27 -11.82
CA ILE A 26 2.29 -6.21 -11.04
C ILE A 26 1.41 -5.42 -10.08
N ARG A 27 0.16 -5.86 -9.88
CA ARG A 27 -0.73 -5.24 -8.89
C ARG A 27 -0.22 -5.45 -7.46
N SER A 28 -0.37 -4.42 -6.63
CA SER A 28 0.06 -4.42 -5.22
C SER A 28 -0.54 -5.59 -4.44
N GLU A 29 -1.79 -5.98 -4.71
CA GLU A 29 -2.44 -7.13 -4.04
C GLU A 29 -1.76 -8.47 -4.37
N THR A 30 -1.39 -8.68 -5.63
CA THR A 30 -0.66 -9.87 -6.07
C THR A 30 0.74 -9.89 -5.46
N PHE A 31 1.37 -8.72 -5.40
CA PHE A 31 2.69 -8.54 -4.82
C PHE A 31 2.68 -8.76 -3.29
N TYR A 32 1.61 -8.33 -2.61
CA TYR A 32 1.39 -8.56 -1.19
C TYR A 32 1.17 -10.03 -0.86
N ALA A 33 0.47 -10.78 -1.71
CA ALA A 33 0.30 -12.21 -1.52
C ALA A 33 1.64 -12.96 -1.55
N ALA A 34 2.52 -12.61 -2.49
CA ALA A 34 3.88 -13.14 -2.57
C ALA A 34 4.74 -12.73 -1.36
N TYR A 35 4.65 -11.46 -0.93
CA TYR A 35 5.30 -11.01 0.30
C TYR A 35 4.85 -11.81 1.53
N ALA A 36 3.54 -12.01 1.67
CA ALA A 36 2.95 -12.68 2.82
C ALA A 36 3.25 -14.19 2.83
N SER A 37 3.49 -14.81 1.67
CA SER A 37 3.93 -16.20 1.56
C SER A 37 5.43 -16.40 1.81
N GLY A 38 6.21 -15.32 1.87
CA GLY A 38 7.66 -15.37 2.00
C GLY A 38 8.39 -15.64 0.68
N GLU A 39 7.72 -15.43 -0.46
CA GLU A 39 8.38 -15.42 -1.75
C GLU A 39 9.16 -14.11 -1.91
N GLU A 40 10.47 -14.24 -2.07
CA GLU A 40 11.32 -13.10 -2.42
C GLU A 40 11.05 -12.70 -3.88
N PRO A 41 11.12 -11.40 -4.21
CA PRO A 41 11.01 -10.97 -5.59
C PRO A 41 12.08 -11.67 -6.45
N GLU A 42 11.71 -12.14 -7.65
CA GLU A 42 12.67 -12.75 -8.58
C GLU A 42 13.77 -11.75 -9.03
N ASP A 43 13.50 -10.45 -8.90
CA ASP A 43 14.40 -9.37 -9.28
C ASP A 43 14.96 -8.67 -8.04
N ASP A 44 16.26 -8.83 -7.79
CA ASP A 44 17.00 -8.18 -6.71
C ASP A 44 16.88 -6.65 -6.74
N SER A 45 16.63 -6.05 -7.92
CA SER A 45 16.44 -4.60 -8.04
C SER A 45 15.18 -4.10 -7.34
N TRP A 46 14.21 -4.98 -7.09
CA TRP A 46 12.94 -4.65 -6.44
C TRP A 46 13.03 -4.73 -4.92
N VAL A 47 14.04 -5.42 -4.36
CA VAL A 47 14.17 -5.63 -2.91
C VAL A 47 14.24 -4.33 -2.11
N LEU A 48 14.87 -3.28 -2.67
CA LEU A 48 14.93 -1.96 -2.04
C LEU A 48 13.58 -1.25 -2.07
N ASP A 49 12.95 -1.19 -3.24
CA ASP A 49 11.64 -0.55 -3.43
C ASP A 49 10.52 -1.33 -2.70
N PHE A 50 10.73 -2.63 -2.46
CA PHE A 50 9.81 -3.50 -1.76
C PHE A 50 9.57 -3.09 -0.31
N GLY A 51 10.63 -2.71 0.40
CA GLY A 51 10.52 -2.22 1.77
C GLY A 51 9.71 -0.93 1.86
N GLU A 52 9.89 -0.05 0.89
CA GLU A 52 9.17 1.22 0.77
C GLU A 52 7.69 0.98 0.45
N TRP A 53 7.42 0.20 -0.61
CA TRP A 53 6.07 -0.21 -0.98
C TRP A 53 5.33 -0.87 0.19
N ALA A 54 5.97 -1.78 0.94
CA ALA A 54 5.35 -2.45 2.08
C ALA A 54 5.01 -1.48 3.22
N SER A 55 5.79 -0.41 3.39
CA SER A 55 5.49 0.66 4.35
C SER A 55 4.27 1.48 3.92
N VAL A 56 4.21 1.88 2.65
CA VAL A 56 3.07 2.61 2.06
C VAL A 56 1.80 1.78 2.16
N TYR A 57 1.86 0.50 1.78
CA TYR A 57 0.72 -0.41 1.81
C TYR A 57 0.16 -0.62 3.23
N ARG A 58 1.03 -0.83 4.23
CA ARG A 58 0.61 -0.94 5.65
C ARG A 58 -0.03 0.36 6.17
N THR A 59 0.50 1.50 5.75
CA THR A 59 -0.05 2.82 6.12
C THR A 59 -1.44 3.03 5.51
N TRP A 60 -1.62 2.67 4.24
CA TRP A 60 -2.92 2.71 3.55
C TRP A 60 -3.96 1.81 4.23
N LEU A 61 -3.60 0.58 4.61
CA LEU A 61 -4.48 -0.31 5.35
C LEU A 61 -4.93 0.28 6.70
N THR A 62 -4.00 0.94 7.41
CA THR A 62 -4.29 1.60 8.69
C THR A 62 -5.25 2.77 8.51
N ARG A 63 -5.00 3.64 7.53
CA ARG A 63 -5.88 4.78 7.21
C ARG A 63 -7.26 4.34 6.76
N GLN A 64 -7.36 3.25 5.99
CA GLN A 64 -8.64 2.64 5.65
C GLN A 64 -9.40 2.12 6.87
N ALA A 65 -8.71 1.52 7.84
CA ALA A 65 -9.34 1.08 9.08
C ALA A 65 -9.88 2.28 9.88
N GLU A 66 -9.07 3.33 10.05
CA GLU A 66 -9.49 4.57 10.70
C GLU A 66 -10.68 5.23 10.00
N TYR A 67 -10.70 5.28 8.67
CA TYR A 67 -11.83 5.80 7.90
C TYR A 67 -13.12 4.99 8.13
N ARG A 68 -13.01 3.66 8.18
CA ARG A 68 -14.15 2.77 8.46
C ARG A 68 -14.67 2.94 9.88
N ASP A 69 -13.77 3.11 10.85
CA ASP A 69 -14.14 3.32 12.25
C ASP A 69 -14.82 4.68 12.44
N GLU A 70 -14.30 5.74 11.83
CA GLU A 70 -14.89 7.08 11.84
C GLU A 70 -16.28 7.09 11.19
N LYS A 71 -16.49 6.33 10.11
CA LYS A 71 -17.81 6.21 9.47
C LYS A 71 -18.84 5.48 10.35
N ARG A 72 -18.40 4.72 11.35
CA ARG A 72 -19.25 3.92 12.24
C ARG A 72 -19.68 4.69 13.50
N MET A 73 -18.99 5.79 13.84
CA MET A 73 -19.33 6.70 14.94
C MET A 73 -20.38 7.73 14.51
#